data_AF-A0A3A9SJ58-F1
#
_entry.id   AF-A0A3A9SJ58-F1
#
_cell.length_a   1.000
_cell.length_b   1.000
_cell.length_c   1.000
_cell.angle_alpha   90.00
_cell.angle_beta   90.00
_cell.angle_gamma   90.00
#
_symmetry.space_group_name_H-M   'P 1'
#
loop_
_entity.id
_entity.type
_entity.pdbx_description
1 polymer ?
#
loop_
_entity_poly.entity_id
_entity_poly.type
_entity_poly.pdbx_seq_one_letter_code
_entity_poly.pdbx_strand_id
1 'polypeptide(L)'
;MTDGREDLIYSLAKSMGVGDAQKNRVSSGTYNTETGTMYCNGHVISRASIEQAKAYFTTQYKKLAERDDEGSKELATIYEVAMESINMVVTPAKTSE
;
A
#
# COMPACT_ATOMS: atom_id res chain seq x y z
N MET A 1 12.19 -31.21 16.15
CA MET A 1 13.17 -30.52 17.00
C MET A 1 14.18 -29.83 16.09
N THR A 2 13.87 -28.62 15.65
CA THR A 2 14.69 -27.80 14.73
C THR A 2 14.83 -26.36 15.22
N ASP A 3 14.52 -26.09 16.50
CA ASP A 3 14.56 -24.75 17.11
C ASP A 3 15.98 -24.18 17.34
N GLY A 4 17.01 -25.04 17.43
CA GLY A 4 18.36 -24.57 17.79
C GLY A 4 19.10 -23.79 16.70
N ARG A 5 18.68 -23.90 15.42
CA ARG A 5 19.39 -23.26 14.31
C ARG A 5 18.98 -21.80 14.16
N GLU A 6 17.72 -21.48 14.39
CA GLU A 6 17.17 -20.13 14.27
C GLU A 6 17.67 -19.23 15.41
N ASP A 7 17.75 -19.76 16.64
CA ASP A 7 18.32 -19.05 17.79
C ASP A 7 19.81 -18.74 17.60
N LEU A 8 20.58 -19.65 16.99
CA LEU A 8 21.98 -19.40 16.67
C LEU A 8 22.12 -18.28 15.64
N ILE A 9 21.30 -18.29 14.59
CA ILE A 9 21.31 -17.26 13.55
C ILE A 9 20.94 -15.90 14.14
N TYR A 10 19.94 -15.86 15.03
CA TYR A 10 19.51 -14.65 15.72
C TYR A 10 20.60 -14.08 16.64
N SER A 11 21.26 -14.95 17.41
CA SER A 11 22.39 -14.54 18.28
C SER A 11 23.58 -14.02 17.47
N LEU A 12 23.88 -14.63 16.31
CA LEU A 12 24.96 -14.21 15.42
C LEU A 12 24.68 -12.85 14.77
N ALA A 13 23.45 -12.64 14.27
CA ALA A 13 23.04 -11.38 13.66
C ALA A 13 23.09 -10.21 14.68
N LYS A 14 22.68 -10.47 15.92
CA LYS A 14 22.78 -9.50 17.03
C LYS A 14 24.24 -9.17 17.39
N SER A 15 25.12 -10.17 17.45
CA SER A 15 26.55 -9.98 17.74
C SER A 15 27.32 -9.28 16.62
N MET A 16 26.86 -9.40 15.36
CA MET A 16 27.46 -8.71 14.21
C MET A 16 26.99 -7.26 14.03
N GLY A 17 26.20 -6.71 14.97
CA GLY A 17 25.71 -5.33 14.87
C GLY A 17 24.61 -5.12 13.84
N VAL A 18 24.03 -6.19 13.29
CA VAL A 18 22.83 -6.15 12.44
C VAL A 18 21.59 -6.11 13.34
N GLY A 19 21.58 -5.15 14.27
CA GLY A 19 20.45 -4.88 15.15
C GLY A 19 19.37 -4.13 14.38
N ASP A 20 18.16 -4.69 14.36
CA ASP A 20 16.90 -4.10 13.89
C ASP A 20 16.62 -4.00 12.38
N ALA A 21 17.54 -4.36 11.48
CA ALA A 21 17.27 -4.32 10.03
C ALA A 21 16.25 -5.40 9.55
N GLN A 22 15.99 -6.45 10.34
CA GLN A 22 15.05 -7.52 9.98
C GLN A 22 13.69 -7.45 10.69
N LYS A 23 13.44 -6.45 11.55
CA LYS A 23 12.12 -6.30 12.19
C LYS A 23 11.06 -5.75 11.23
N ASN A 24 11.50 -5.19 10.11
CA ASN A 24 10.65 -4.83 8.99
C ASN A 24 10.33 -6.06 8.13
N ARG A 25 9.62 -7.02 8.73
CA ARG A 25 8.45 -7.59 8.03
C ARG A 25 7.49 -6.41 7.85
N VAL A 26 7.80 -5.49 6.94
CA VAL A 26 6.88 -4.41 6.58
C VAL A 26 5.70 -5.12 5.99
N SER A 27 4.66 -5.26 6.82
CA SER A 27 3.40 -5.86 6.43
C SER A 27 3.01 -5.26 5.08
N SER A 28 3.01 -6.10 4.05
CA SER A 28 2.58 -5.73 2.70
C SER A 28 1.21 -5.08 2.82
N GLY A 29 1.06 -3.84 2.34
CA GLY A 29 -0.20 -3.09 2.44
C GLY A 29 -0.25 -2.08 3.59
N THR A 30 0.87 -1.73 4.21
CA THR A 30 0.91 -0.70 5.26
C THR A 30 1.16 0.68 4.63
N TYR A 31 0.19 1.58 4.78
CA TYR A 31 0.37 3.01 4.53
C TYR A 31 0.85 3.68 5.82
N ASN A 32 1.98 4.38 5.76
CA ASN A 32 2.46 5.19 6.86
C ASN A 32 1.91 6.60 6.71
N THR A 33 0.99 7.00 7.60
CA THR A 33 0.31 8.29 7.58
C THR A 33 1.23 9.47 7.91
N GLU A 34 2.32 9.24 8.65
CA GLU A 34 3.28 10.29 9.04
C GLU A 34 4.17 10.69 7.85
N THR A 35 4.66 9.71 7.10
CA THR A 35 5.55 9.91 5.95
C THR A 35 4.80 9.99 4.62
N GLY A 36 3.53 9.57 4.61
CA GLY A 36 2.71 9.42 3.41
C GLY A 36 3.19 8.32 2.46
N THR A 37 3.98 7.37 2.95
CA THR A 37 4.62 6.33 2.14
C THR A 37 3.90 5.00 2.29
N MET A 38 3.64 4.32 1.18
CA MET A 38 3.06 2.97 1.17
C MET A 38 4.15 1.94 0.92
N TYR A 39 4.10 0.85 1.70
CA TYR A 39 4.97 -0.30 1.51
C TYR A 39 4.14 -1.49 1.02
N CYS A 40 4.39 -1.96 -0.20
CA CYS A 40 3.63 -3.05 -0.81
C CYS A 40 4.57 -4.01 -1.54
N ASN A 41 4.57 -5.29 -1.16
CA ASN A 41 5.41 -6.34 -1.77
C ASN A 41 6.90 -5.98 -1.93
N GLY A 42 7.48 -5.30 -0.93
CA GLY A 42 8.88 -4.84 -0.97
C GLY A 42 9.11 -3.56 -1.78
N HIS A 43 8.07 -2.98 -2.39
CA HIS A 43 8.11 -1.68 -3.04
C HIS A 43 7.72 -0.56 -2.09
N VAL A 44 8.38 0.57 -2.25
CA VAL A 44 8.10 1.82 -1.56
C VAL A 44 7.43 2.77 -2.55
N ILE A 45 6.18 3.14 -2.28
CA ILE A 45 5.39 4.05 -3.11
C ILE A 45 5.26 5.38 -2.36
N SER A 46 5.75 6.46 -2.98
CA SER A 46 5.75 7.79 -2.37
C SER A 46 4.35 8.41 -2.33
N ARG A 47 4.15 9.36 -1.41
CA ARG A 47 2.93 10.18 -1.33
C ARG A 47 2.59 10.84 -2.66
N ALA A 48 3.58 11.42 -3.34
CA ALA A 48 3.39 12.09 -4.62
C ALA A 48 2.86 11.13 -5.69
N SER A 49 3.40 9.90 -5.73
CA SER A 49 2.92 8.86 -6.64
C SER A 49 1.48 8.45 -6.35
N ILE A 50 1.10 8.35 -5.07
CA ILE A 50 -0.27 8.03 -4.64
C ILE A 50 -1.24 9.16 -5.03
N GLU A 51 -0.87 10.42 -4.78
CA GLU A 51 -1.67 11.59 -5.14
C GLU A 51 -1.83 11.71 -6.66
N GLN A 52 -0.76 11.47 -7.42
CA GLN A 52 -0.79 11.46 -8.88
C GLN A 52 -1.70 10.35 -9.42
N ALA A 53 -1.62 9.14 -8.86
CA ALA A 53 -2.50 8.03 -9.22
C ALA A 53 -3.97 8.39 -8.96
N LYS A 54 -4.28 8.95 -7.77
CA LYS A 54 -5.64 9.40 -7.44
C LYS A 54 -6.15 10.45 -8.41
N ALA A 55 -5.34 11.44 -8.75
CA ALA A 55 -5.71 12.49 -9.71
C ALA A 55 -5.98 11.91 -11.12
N TYR A 56 -5.13 10.97 -11.55
CA TYR A 56 -5.29 10.30 -12.84
C TYR A 56 -6.62 9.53 -12.91
N PHE A 57 -6.88 8.64 -11.95
CA PHE A 57 -8.10 7.82 -11.96
C PHE A 57 -9.37 8.67 -11.82
N THR A 58 -9.33 9.72 -11.00
CA THR A 58 -10.43 10.70 -10.91
C THR A 58 -10.73 11.37 -12.26
N THR A 59 -9.67 11.72 -13.00
CA THR A 59 -9.82 12.35 -14.31
C THR A 59 -10.39 11.38 -15.34
N GLN A 60 -9.94 10.12 -15.34
CA GLN A 60 -10.47 9.11 -16.27
C GLN A 60 -11.92 8.77 -15.96
N TYR A 61 -12.26 8.61 -14.69
CA TYR A 61 -13.64 8.40 -14.25
C TYR A 61 -14.57 9.51 -14.77
N LYS A 62 -14.22 10.79 -14.53
CA LYS A 62 -15.02 11.93 -14.98
C LYS A 62 -15.22 11.96 -16.49
N LYS A 63 -14.17 11.69 -17.27
CA LYS A 63 -14.24 11.65 -18.74
C LYS A 63 -15.20 10.59 -19.27
N LEU A 64 -15.37 9.49 -18.53
CA LEU A 64 -16.23 8.38 -18.93
C LEU A 64 -17.65 8.53 -18.37
N ALA A 65 -17.81 9.14 -17.20
CA ALA A 65 -19.10 9.46 -16.63
C ALA A 65 -19.90 10.44 -17.51
N GLU A 66 -19.23 11.24 -18.34
CA GLU A 66 -19.84 12.13 -19.34
C GLU A 66 -20.30 11.39 -20.61
N ARG A 67 -19.99 10.10 -20.76
CA ARG A 67 -20.33 9.29 -21.94
C ARG A 67 -21.45 8.31 -21.61
N ASP A 68 -22.40 8.15 -22.54
CA ASP A 68 -23.59 7.31 -22.35
C ASP A 68 -23.48 5.94 -23.04
N ASP A 69 -22.26 5.49 -23.36
CA ASP A 69 -22.02 4.16 -23.91
C ASP A 69 -21.75 3.11 -22.81
N GLU A 70 -22.23 1.89 -23.03
CA GLU A 70 -22.19 0.79 -22.06
C GLU A 70 -20.75 0.37 -21.72
N GLY A 71 -19.82 0.45 -22.69
CA GLY A 71 -18.40 0.20 -22.47
C GLY A 71 -17.73 1.25 -21.57
N SER A 72 -18.08 2.53 -21.73
CA SER A 72 -17.60 3.60 -20.82
C SER A 72 -18.14 3.44 -19.41
N LYS A 73 -19.35 2.91 -19.23
CA LYS A 73 -19.93 2.64 -17.90
C LYS A 73 -19.17 1.54 -17.16
N GLU A 74 -18.87 0.41 -17.82
CA GLU A 74 -18.04 -0.64 -17.22
C GLU A 74 -16.64 -0.12 -16.84
N LEU A 75 -16.01 0.65 -17.74
CA LEU A 75 -14.68 1.19 -17.47
C LEU A 75 -14.69 2.24 -16.35
N ALA A 76 -15.77 3.03 -16.23
CA ALA A 76 -15.95 3.97 -15.13
C ALA A 76 -16.04 3.24 -13.78
N THR A 77 -16.76 2.12 -13.70
CA THR A 77 -16.82 1.29 -12.49
C THR A 77 -15.43 0.75 -12.09
N ILE A 78 -14.59 0.35 -13.06
CA ILE A 78 -13.23 -0.09 -12.77
C ILE A 78 -12.39 1.04 -12.15
N TYR A 79 -12.50 2.26 -12.69
CA TYR A 79 -11.78 3.41 -12.14
C TYR A 79 -12.31 3.84 -10.78
N GLU A 80 -13.61 3.72 -10.54
CA GLU A 80 -14.23 3.96 -9.23
C GLU A 80 -13.64 3.01 -8.17
N VAL A 81 -13.57 1.71 -8.47
CA VAL A 81 -12.96 0.71 -7.57
C VAL A 81 -11.51 1.05 -7.24
N ALA A 82 -10.72 1.48 -8.24
CA ALA A 82 -9.34 1.88 -8.03
C ALA A 82 -9.23 3.11 -7.12
N MET A 83 -10.07 4.12 -7.31
CA MET A 83 -10.10 5.32 -6.47
C MET A 83 -10.48 5.00 -5.02
N GLU A 84 -11.52 4.19 -4.82
CA GLU A 84 -11.97 3.78 -3.49
C GLU A 84 -10.91 2.95 -2.77
N SER A 85 -10.24 2.04 -3.49
CA SER A 85 -9.13 1.26 -2.94
C SER A 85 -7.99 2.17 -2.48
N ILE A 86 -7.63 3.18 -3.28
CA ILE A 86 -6.62 4.17 -2.86
C ILE A 86 -7.12 4.88 -1.60
N ASN A 87 -8.35 5.39 -1.58
CA ASN A 87 -8.93 6.10 -0.43
C ASN A 87 -8.93 5.26 0.85
N MET A 88 -9.28 3.97 0.78
CA MET A 88 -9.26 3.05 1.92
C MET A 88 -7.85 2.86 2.48
N VAL A 89 -6.83 2.91 1.64
CA VAL A 89 -5.44 2.72 2.07
C VAL A 89 -4.86 4.01 2.68
N VAL A 90 -5.18 5.19 2.12
CA VAL A 90 -4.71 6.48 2.67
C VAL A 90 -5.51 6.94 3.89
N THR A 91 -6.77 6.52 4.03
CA THR A 91 -7.60 6.88 5.18
C THR A 91 -7.37 5.83 6.27
N PRO A 92 -6.72 6.16 7.40
CA PRO A 92 -6.64 5.21 8.50
C PRO A 92 -8.07 4.87 8.92
N ALA A 93 -8.41 3.58 8.91
CA ALA A 93 -9.69 3.11 9.44
C ALA A 93 -9.86 3.73 10.82
N LYS A 94 -10.90 4.54 11.03
CA LYS A 94 -11.31 4.92 12.38
C LYS A 94 -11.69 3.62 13.08
N THR A 95 -10.76 3.07 13.86
CA THR A 95 -11.08 2.08 14.88
C THR A 95 -12.09 2.76 15.79
N SER A 96 -13.36 2.43 15.58
CA SER A 96 -14.41 2.80 16.50
C SER A 96 -14.25 1.83 17.68
N GLU A 97 -13.90 2.39 18.83
CA GLU A 97 -13.77 1.73 20.14
C GLU A 97 -15.03 0.97 20.55
#